data_AF-A0A328RU71-F1
#
_entry.id   AF-A0A328RU71-F1
#
_cell.length_a   1.000
_cell.length_b   1.000
_cell.length_c   1.000
_cell.angle_alpha   90.00
_cell.angle_beta   90.00
_cell.angle_gamma   90.00
#
_symmetry.space_group_name_H-M   'P 1'
#
loop_
_entity.id
_entity.type
_entity.pdbx_description
1 polymer ?
#
loop_
_entity_poly.entity_id
_entity_poly.type
_entity_poly.pdbx_seq_one_letter_code
_entity_poly.pdbx_strand_id
1 'polypeptide(L)'
;MKKYTVYEIEKLTDGKLSKYKLTRAIHSGELKAESVKNQRKGRGTPNFYVYEDELKKYLGIVEQEKNRKIEIYDANESKNRRATEINDTVQTLMDNNKLLIENQSYKIDELLNRIQLLEKEQSQILPLLHENNNDKTKETEKSEQRRELLMELAQKDSISIDRKQTIFKTLNKLA
;
A
#
# COMPACT_ATOMS: atom_id res chain seq x y z
N MET A 1 -38.89 -18.66 0.24
CA MET A 1 -38.02 -19.26 -0.79
C MET A 1 -37.95 -20.75 -0.56
N LYS A 2 -38.20 -21.57 -1.59
CA LYS A 2 -38.09 -23.04 -1.48
C LYS A 2 -36.62 -23.43 -1.54
N LYS A 3 -36.22 -24.36 -0.66
CA LYS A 3 -34.89 -24.96 -0.62
C LYS A 3 -35.03 -26.46 -0.67
N TYR A 4 -34.11 -27.11 -1.36
CA TYR A 4 -34.09 -28.55 -1.52
C TYR A 4 -32.75 -29.08 -1.02
N THR A 5 -32.78 -30.24 -0.40
CA THR A 5 -31.56 -31.02 -0.15
C THR A 5 -31.04 -31.59 -1.46
N VAL A 6 -29.75 -31.89 -1.49
CA VAL A 6 -29.13 -32.58 -2.63
C VAL A 6 -29.86 -33.90 -2.97
N TYR A 7 -30.39 -34.60 -1.97
CA TYR A 7 -31.15 -35.84 -2.17
C TYR A 7 -32.52 -35.61 -2.81
N GLU A 8 -33.22 -34.55 -2.42
CA GLU A 8 -34.50 -34.18 -3.03
C GLU A 8 -34.32 -33.78 -4.49
N ILE A 9 -33.24 -33.05 -4.81
CA ILE A 9 -32.93 -32.67 -6.19
C ILE A 9 -32.61 -33.90 -7.04
N GLU A 10 -31.83 -34.85 -6.51
CA GLU A 10 -31.53 -36.10 -7.21
C GLU A 10 -32.82 -36.90 -7.51
N LYS A 11 -33.76 -36.95 -6.56
CA LYS A 11 -35.08 -37.59 -6.77
C LYS A 11 -35.94 -36.83 -7.79
N LEU A 12 -36.00 -35.51 -7.71
CA LEU A 12 -36.80 -34.68 -8.63
C LEU A 12 -36.29 -34.72 -10.07
N THR A 13 -35.00 -35.01 -10.24
CA THR A 13 -34.36 -35.06 -11.56
C THR A 13 -34.20 -36.48 -12.11
N ASP A 14 -34.81 -37.48 -11.47
CA ASP A 14 -34.68 -38.90 -11.80
C ASP A 14 -33.20 -39.35 -11.95
N GLY A 15 -32.32 -38.83 -11.10
CA GLY A 15 -30.89 -39.13 -11.11
C GLY A 15 -30.07 -38.45 -12.21
N LYS A 16 -30.67 -37.61 -13.07
CA LYS A 16 -29.92 -36.82 -14.08
C LYS A 16 -28.87 -35.92 -13.43
N LEU A 17 -29.23 -35.29 -12.31
CA LEU A 17 -28.31 -34.61 -11.40
C LEU A 17 -28.06 -35.50 -10.19
N SER A 18 -27.04 -36.36 -10.30
CA SER A 18 -26.66 -37.20 -9.17
C SER A 18 -26.12 -36.38 -8.01
N LYS A 19 -26.24 -36.93 -6.80
CA LYS A 19 -25.69 -36.32 -5.58
C LYS A 19 -24.22 -35.93 -5.76
N TYR A 20 -23.44 -36.76 -6.44
CA TYR A 20 -22.03 -36.50 -6.72
C TYR A 20 -21.83 -35.23 -7.56
N LYS A 21 -22.57 -35.07 -8.67
CA LYS A 21 -22.48 -33.89 -9.55
C LYS A 21 -22.85 -32.61 -8.81
N LEU A 22 -23.94 -32.65 -8.06
CA LEU A 22 -24.41 -31.53 -7.24
C LEU A 22 -23.39 -31.17 -6.16
N THR A 23 -22.83 -32.17 -5.47
CA THR A 23 -21.82 -31.94 -4.43
C THR A 23 -20.54 -31.35 -5.03
N ARG A 24 -20.09 -31.85 -6.19
CA ARG A 24 -18.91 -31.31 -6.89
C ARG A 24 -19.12 -29.85 -7.29
N ALA A 25 -20.27 -29.52 -7.88
CA ALA A 25 -20.61 -28.15 -8.28
C ALA A 25 -20.66 -27.18 -7.09
N ILE A 26 -21.08 -27.65 -5.91
CA ILE A 26 -21.06 -26.84 -4.68
C ILE A 26 -19.61 -26.58 -4.23
N HIS A 27 -18.75 -27.60 -4.27
CA HIS A 27 -17.34 -27.45 -3.87
C HIS A 27 -16.52 -26.61 -4.86
N SER A 28 -16.84 -26.65 -6.16
CA SER A 28 -16.20 -25.79 -7.17
C SER A 28 -16.75 -24.35 -7.16
N GLY A 29 -17.82 -24.07 -6.40
CA GLY A 29 -18.44 -22.76 -6.31
C GLY A 29 -19.40 -22.42 -7.47
N GLU A 30 -19.62 -23.37 -8.40
CA GLU A 30 -20.57 -23.23 -9.51
C GLU A 30 -22.03 -23.24 -9.05
N LEU A 31 -22.33 -23.92 -7.93
CA LEU A 31 -23.66 -23.97 -7.33
C LEU A 31 -23.61 -23.46 -5.89
N LYS A 32 -24.25 -22.33 -5.61
CA LYS A 32 -24.33 -21.80 -4.24
C LYS A 32 -25.27 -22.65 -3.39
N ALA A 33 -24.78 -23.09 -2.24
CA ALA A 33 -25.54 -23.87 -1.28
C ALA A 33 -25.21 -23.47 0.15
N GLU A 34 -26.19 -23.64 1.04
CA GLU A 34 -26.04 -23.46 2.47
C GLU A 34 -25.55 -24.77 3.10
N SER A 35 -24.39 -24.73 3.75
CA SER A 35 -23.83 -25.89 4.46
C SER A 35 -24.57 -26.13 5.77
N VAL A 36 -25.01 -27.36 5.99
CA VAL A 36 -25.73 -27.73 7.21
C VAL A 36 -24.73 -28.28 8.23
N LYS A 37 -24.44 -27.49 9.27
CA LYS A 37 -23.65 -27.97 10.41
C LYS A 37 -24.51 -28.87 11.30
N ASN A 38 -24.72 -30.12 10.91
CA ASN A 38 -25.36 -31.10 11.77
C ASN A 38 -24.33 -31.86 12.64
N GLN A 39 -24.58 -31.90 13.95
CA GLN A 39 -23.77 -32.65 14.92
C GLN A 39 -23.98 -34.18 14.87
N ARG A 40 -24.98 -34.68 14.11
CA ARG A 40 -25.28 -36.11 14.01
C ARG A 40 -24.70 -36.71 12.72
N LYS A 41 -23.79 -37.68 12.86
CA LYS A 41 -23.27 -38.50 11.75
C LYS A 41 -24.23 -39.67 11.49
N GLY A 42 -24.83 -39.71 10.32
CA GLY A 42 -25.73 -40.81 9.90
C GLY A 42 -25.98 -40.81 8.40
N ARG A 43 -26.21 -42.00 7.82
CA ARG A 43 -26.60 -42.17 6.40
C ARG A 43 -27.96 -41.48 6.19
N GLY A 44 -28.02 -40.48 5.31
CA GLY A 44 -29.25 -39.73 5.00
C GLY A 44 -29.29 -38.29 5.53
N THR A 45 -28.28 -37.84 6.28
CA THR A 45 -28.22 -36.43 6.72
C THR A 45 -27.80 -35.53 5.54
N PRO A 46 -28.53 -34.44 5.23
CA PRO A 46 -28.15 -33.53 4.15
C PRO A 46 -26.98 -32.66 4.59
N ASN A 47 -25.92 -32.65 3.79
CA ASN A 47 -24.75 -31.78 4.02
C ASN A 47 -24.98 -30.37 3.49
N PHE A 48 -25.90 -30.21 2.52
CA PHE A 48 -26.15 -28.95 1.83
C PHE A 48 -27.65 -28.76 1.52
N TYR A 49 -28.13 -27.52 1.67
CA TYR A 49 -29.39 -27.05 1.10
C TYR A 49 -29.09 -26.13 -0.09
N VAL A 50 -29.82 -26.33 -1.18
CA VAL A 50 -29.72 -25.52 -2.39
C VAL A 50 -31.03 -24.76 -2.58
N TYR A 51 -30.93 -23.46 -2.83
CA TYR A 51 -32.08 -22.62 -3.12
C TYR A 51 -32.57 -22.85 -4.56
N GLU A 52 -33.89 -22.83 -4.76
CA GLU A 52 -34.49 -23.09 -6.08
C GLU A 52 -33.94 -22.16 -7.19
N ASP A 53 -33.71 -20.89 -6.87
CA ASP A 53 -33.20 -19.91 -7.83
C ASP A 53 -31.75 -20.20 -8.24
N GLU A 54 -30.92 -20.64 -7.30
CA GLU A 54 -29.52 -21.04 -7.58
C GLU A 54 -29.46 -22.34 -8.38
N LEU A 55 -30.38 -23.27 -8.11
CA LEU A 55 -30.51 -24.50 -8.90
C LEU A 55 -30.90 -24.19 -10.36
N LYS A 56 -31.84 -23.26 -10.58
CA LYS A 56 -32.23 -22.83 -11.93
C LYS A 56 -31.08 -22.18 -12.68
N LYS A 57 -30.28 -21.33 -12.03
CA LYS A 57 -29.07 -20.75 -12.62
C LYS A 57 -28.06 -21.82 -13.04
N TYR A 58 -27.79 -22.77 -12.16
CA TYR A 58 -26.85 -23.86 -12.44
C TYR A 58 -27.33 -24.74 -13.60
N LEU A 59 -28.63 -25.06 -13.66
CA LEU A 59 -29.20 -25.79 -14.80
C LEU A 59 -29.00 -25.06 -16.13
N GLY A 60 -29.16 -23.73 -16.15
CA GLY A 60 -28.88 -22.92 -17.35
C GLY A 60 -27.42 -23.01 -17.80
N ILE A 61 -26.46 -23.03 -16.87
CA ILE A 61 -25.03 -23.21 -17.18
C ILE A 61 -24.79 -24.60 -17.78
N VAL A 62 -25.34 -25.65 -17.16
CA VAL A 62 -25.18 -27.04 -17.64
C VAL A 62 -25.77 -27.22 -19.05
N GLU A 63 -26.89 -26.58 -19.37
CA GLU A 63 -27.47 -26.62 -20.72
C GLU A 63 -26.61 -25.89 -21.76
N GLN A 64 -26.03 -24.74 -21.40
CA GLN A 64 -25.08 -24.03 -22.26
C GLN A 64 -23.83 -24.85 -22.53
N GLU A 65 -23.30 -25.56 -21.53
CA GLU A 65 -22.13 -26.43 -21.69
C GLU A 65 -22.44 -27.66 -22.54
N LYS A 66 -23.63 -28.27 -22.41
CA LYS A 66 -24.04 -29.39 -23.26
C LYS A 66 -24.18 -29.01 -24.74
N ASN A 67 -24.57 -27.77 -25.02
CA ASN A 67 -24.69 -27.26 -26.38
C ASN A 67 -23.34 -26.88 -27.01
N ARG A 68 -22.25 -26.83 -26.22
CA ARG A 68 -20.89 -26.77 -26.75
C ARG A 68 -20.50 -28.17 -27.24
N LYS A 69 -20.66 -28.42 -28.54
CA LYS A 69 -20.05 -29.59 -29.19
C LYS A 69 -18.55 -29.56 -28.88
N ILE A 70 -18.02 -30.68 -28.39
CA ILE A 70 -16.56 -30.85 -28.25
C ILE A 70 -16.01 -30.87 -29.67
N GLU A 71 -15.43 -29.75 -30.09
CA GLU A 71 -14.60 -29.70 -31.29
C GLU A 71 -13.34 -30.52 -31.03
N ILE A 72 -13.23 -31.66 -31.71
CA ILE A 72 -11.99 -32.45 -31.71
C ILE A 72 -11.00 -31.67 -32.57
N TYR A 73 -10.17 -30.86 -31.91
CA TYR A 73 -9.11 -30.09 -32.58
C TYR A 73 -7.92 -30.98 -32.91
N ASP A 74 -7.44 -30.85 -34.14
CA ASP A 74 -6.22 -31.49 -34.61
C ASP A 74 -5.02 -30.99 -33.77
N ALA A 75 -4.14 -31.91 -33.36
CA ALA A 75 -3.09 -31.62 -32.38
C ALA A 75 -2.14 -30.49 -32.83
N ASN A 76 -2.03 -30.27 -34.14
CA ASN A 76 -1.21 -29.22 -34.74
C ASN A 76 -1.84 -27.82 -34.64
N GLU A 77 -3.17 -27.70 -34.74
CA GLU A 77 -3.86 -26.41 -34.52
C GLU A 77 -3.79 -25.97 -33.06
N SER A 78 -3.90 -26.92 -32.11
CA SER A 78 -3.81 -26.61 -30.68
C SER A 78 -2.43 -26.09 -30.26
N LYS A 79 -1.35 -26.61 -30.89
CA LYS A 79 0.02 -26.16 -30.65
C LYS A 79 0.27 -24.77 -31.22
N ASN A 80 -0.25 -24.48 -32.41
CA ASN A 80 -0.14 -23.16 -33.01
C ASN A 80 -0.94 -22.11 -32.23
N ARG A 81 -2.18 -22.40 -31.82
CA ARG A 81 -2.98 -21.49 -30.97
C ARG A 81 -2.29 -21.19 -29.65
N ARG A 82 -1.74 -22.20 -28.96
CA ARG A 82 -0.96 -21.98 -27.74
C ARG A 82 0.30 -21.15 -27.97
N ALA A 83 1.01 -21.36 -29.08
CA ALA A 83 2.20 -20.57 -29.39
C ALA A 83 1.85 -19.09 -29.65
N THR A 84 0.72 -18.82 -30.32
CA THR A 84 0.22 -17.46 -30.53
C THR A 84 -0.21 -16.81 -29.21
N GLU A 85 -0.98 -17.52 -28.37
CA GLU A 85 -1.40 -17.04 -27.05
C GLU A 85 -0.20 -16.75 -26.12
N ILE A 86 0.85 -17.58 -26.16
CA ILE A 86 2.09 -17.35 -25.40
C ILE A 86 2.80 -16.10 -25.93
N ASN A 87 2.91 -15.95 -27.25
CA ASN A 87 3.53 -14.75 -27.83
C ASN A 87 2.76 -13.46 -27.49
N ASP A 88 1.43 -13.48 -27.55
CA ASP A 88 0.59 -12.33 -27.20
C ASP A 88 0.76 -11.97 -25.71
N THR A 89 0.88 -12.99 -24.84
CA THR A 89 1.12 -12.79 -23.41
C THR A 89 2.50 -12.20 -23.15
N VAL A 90 3.54 -12.72 -23.83
CA VAL A 90 4.91 -12.21 -23.74
C VAL A 90 4.99 -10.78 -24.25
N GLN A 91 4.34 -10.46 -25.36
CA GLN A 91 4.29 -9.11 -25.92
C GLN A 91 3.61 -8.13 -24.95
N THR A 92 2.48 -8.53 -24.37
CA THR A 92 1.77 -7.73 -23.36
C THR A 92 2.65 -7.48 -22.12
N LEU A 93 3.40 -8.49 -21.67
CA LEU A 93 4.35 -8.34 -20.57
C LEU A 93 5.52 -7.41 -20.91
N MET A 94 6.04 -7.49 -22.15
CA MET A 94 7.08 -6.57 -22.63
C MET A 94 6.60 -5.13 -22.67
N ASP A 95 5.39 -4.89 -23.19
CA ASP A 95 4.81 -3.55 -23.26
C ASP A 95 4.54 -2.97 -21.86
N ASN A 96 4.01 -3.78 -20.95
CA ASN A 96 3.82 -3.39 -19.55
C ASN A 96 5.15 -3.08 -18.84
N ASN A 97 6.18 -3.91 -19.07
CA ASN A 97 7.51 -3.66 -18.50
C ASN A 97 8.14 -2.40 -19.06
N LYS A 98 7.98 -2.14 -20.37
CA LYS A 98 8.46 -0.91 -21.00
C LYS A 98 7.81 0.32 -20.38
N LEU A 99 6.48 0.30 -20.23
CA LEU A 99 5.73 1.39 -19.60
C LEU A 99 6.09 1.58 -18.12
N LEU A 100 6.39 0.49 -17.40
CA LEU A 100 6.87 0.56 -16.03
C LEU A 100 8.25 1.22 -15.95
N ILE A 101 9.18 0.84 -16.83
CA ILE A 101 10.54 1.41 -16.89
C ILE A 101 10.48 2.90 -17.24
N GLU A 102 9.67 3.29 -18.23
CA GLU A 102 9.49 4.71 -18.61
C GLU A 102 8.95 5.54 -17.44
N ASN A 103 7.94 5.04 -16.72
CA ASN A 103 7.41 5.70 -15.53
C ASN A 103 8.43 5.80 -14.39
N GLN A 104 9.25 4.76 -14.20
CA GLN A 104 10.31 4.79 -13.20
C GLN A 104 11.40 5.80 -13.56
N SER A 105 11.80 5.87 -14.83
CA SER A 105 12.76 6.85 -15.32
C SER A 105 12.28 8.27 -15.06
N TYR A 106 11.02 8.58 -15.37
CA TYR A 106 10.45 9.91 -15.13
C TYR A 106 10.49 10.30 -13.64
N LYS A 107 10.15 9.36 -12.75
CA LYS A 107 10.21 9.59 -11.30
C LYS A 107 11.64 9.82 -10.81
N ILE A 108 12.61 9.11 -11.37
CA ILE A 108 14.03 9.30 -11.05
C ILE A 108 14.46 10.70 -11.46
N ASP A 109 14.10 11.15 -12.66
CA ASP A 109 14.43 12.49 -13.14
C ASP A 109 13.80 13.59 -12.27
N GLU A 110 12.55 13.40 -11.84
CA GLU A 110 11.88 14.30 -10.90
C GLU A 110 12.62 14.39 -9.56
N LEU A 111 13.03 13.25 -9.00
CA LEU A 111 13.79 13.19 -7.76
C LEU A 111 15.17 13.85 -7.89
N LEU A 112 15.87 13.63 -9.00
CA LEU A 112 17.15 14.26 -9.28
C LEU A 112 17.03 15.79 -9.35
N ASN A 113 16.02 16.30 -10.06
CA ASN A 113 15.74 17.74 -10.10
C ASN A 113 15.45 18.32 -8.71
N ARG A 114 14.72 17.58 -7.88
CA ARG A 114 14.41 18.02 -6.51
C ARG A 114 15.63 18.02 -5.61
N ILE A 115 16.52 17.03 -5.75
CA ILE A 115 17.80 17.00 -5.03
C ILE A 115 18.65 18.22 -5.41
N GLN A 116 18.78 18.53 -6.71
CA GLN A 116 19.54 19.70 -7.16
C GLN A 116 18.98 21.01 -6.61
N LEU A 117 17.65 21.16 -6.53
CA LEU A 117 17.02 22.32 -5.92
C LEU A 117 17.37 22.42 -4.42
N LEU A 118 17.28 21.31 -3.69
CA LEU A 118 17.59 21.26 -2.27
C LEU A 118 19.08 21.57 -2.01
N GLU A 119 19.99 21.05 -2.82
CA GLU A 119 21.42 21.35 -2.73
C GLU A 119 21.68 22.85 -2.94
N LYS A 120 21.01 23.45 -3.92
CA LYS A 120 21.08 24.90 -4.17
C LYS A 120 20.57 25.71 -2.99
N GLU A 121 19.39 25.38 -2.45
CA GLU A 121 18.84 26.04 -1.25
C GLU A 121 19.75 25.86 -0.04
N GLN A 122 20.26 24.65 0.18
CA GLN A 122 21.17 24.34 1.28
C GLN A 122 22.46 25.17 1.21
N SER A 123 23.02 25.35 0.00
CA SER A 123 24.21 26.18 -0.20
C SER A 123 23.99 27.66 0.18
N GLN A 124 22.75 28.14 0.14
CA GLN A 124 22.39 29.50 0.55
C GLN A 124 22.10 29.59 2.06
N ILE A 125 21.46 28.57 2.62
CA ILE A 125 21.04 28.55 4.03
C ILE A 125 22.23 28.31 4.98
N LEU A 126 23.16 27.42 4.63
CA LEU A 126 24.28 27.06 5.51
C LEU A 126 25.16 28.25 5.91
N PRO A 127 25.58 29.13 4.97
CA PRO A 127 26.33 30.34 5.33
C PRO A 127 25.55 31.26 6.28
N LEU A 128 24.26 31.49 6.02
CA LEU A 128 23.41 32.34 6.86
C LEU A 128 23.24 31.78 8.27
N LEU A 129 23.11 30.46 8.40
CA LEU A 129 23.08 29.80 9.71
C LEU A 129 24.42 29.93 10.44
N HIS A 130 25.54 29.82 9.73
CA HIS A 130 26.87 30.01 10.30
C HIS A 130 27.09 31.45 10.78
N GLU A 131 26.69 32.45 9.99
CA GLU A 131 26.74 33.87 10.36
C GLU A 131 25.88 34.13 11.60
N ASN A 132 24.62 33.69 11.59
CA ASN A 132 23.71 33.88 12.72
C ASN A 132 24.22 33.21 14.01
N ASN A 133 24.79 32.01 13.91
CA ASN A 133 25.40 31.35 15.07
C ASN A 133 26.62 32.12 15.59
N ASN A 134 27.48 32.64 14.72
CA ASN A 134 28.60 33.46 15.14
C ASN A 134 28.14 34.75 15.82
N ASP A 135 27.11 35.40 15.28
CA ASP A 135 26.55 36.63 15.86
C ASP A 135 25.89 36.37 17.21
N LYS A 136 25.16 35.25 17.36
CA LYS A 136 24.62 34.81 18.65
C LYS A 136 25.73 34.59 19.67
N THR A 137 26.79 33.88 19.32
CA THR A 137 27.91 33.62 20.24
C THR A 137 28.58 34.93 20.69
N LYS A 138 28.83 35.86 19.76
CA LYS A 138 29.36 37.19 20.08
C LYS A 138 28.42 37.99 20.98
N GLU A 139 27.11 37.92 20.76
CA GLU A 139 26.14 38.58 21.63
C GLU A 139 26.18 37.98 23.03
N THR A 140 26.18 36.65 23.16
CA THR A 140 26.23 35.98 24.45
C THR A 140 27.50 36.33 25.23
N GLU A 141 28.66 36.36 24.57
CA GLU A 141 29.92 36.80 25.18
C GLU A 141 29.86 38.25 25.67
N LYS A 142 29.33 39.17 24.84
CA LYS A 142 29.12 40.57 25.24
C LYS A 142 28.15 40.67 26.41
N SER A 143 27.09 39.87 26.42
CA SER A 143 26.08 39.85 27.47
C SER A 143 26.65 39.36 28.80
N GLU A 144 27.46 38.29 28.78
CA GLU A 144 28.18 37.80 29.96
C GLU A 144 29.18 38.84 30.49
N GLN A 145 29.96 39.47 29.62
CA GLN A 145 30.87 40.56 30.00
C GLN A 145 30.11 41.75 30.61
N ARG A 146 28.97 42.14 30.04
CA ARG A 146 28.11 43.19 30.64
C ARG A 146 27.63 42.78 32.02
N ARG A 147 27.18 41.54 32.19
CA ARG A 147 26.74 41.01 33.49
C ARG A 147 27.84 41.06 34.53
N GLU A 148 29.05 40.61 34.21
CA GLU A 148 30.20 40.63 35.12
C GLU A 148 30.56 42.05 35.54
N LEU A 149 30.64 42.99 34.58
CA LEU A 149 30.93 44.39 34.84
C LEU A 149 29.85 45.08 35.70
N LEU A 150 28.58 44.74 35.48
CA LEU A 150 27.46 45.24 36.31
C LEU A 150 27.49 44.65 37.72
N MET A 151 27.82 43.35 37.86
CA MET A 151 28.01 42.72 39.17
C MET A 151 29.20 43.33 39.91
N GLU A 152 30.30 43.62 39.21
CA GLU A 152 31.44 44.35 39.76
C GLU A 152 30.93 45.71 40.30
N LEU A 153 30.30 46.55 39.48
CA LEU A 153 29.74 47.85 39.93
C LEU A 153 28.76 47.76 41.11
N ALA A 154 28.00 46.67 41.23
CA ALA A 154 27.06 46.46 42.31
C ALA A 154 27.73 46.15 43.67
N GLN A 155 29.01 45.74 43.69
CA GLN A 155 29.79 45.56 44.92
C GLN A 155 30.12 46.95 45.52
N LYS A 156 29.33 47.35 46.52
CA LYS A 156 29.28 48.73 47.04
C LYS A 156 30.53 49.20 47.80
N ASP A 157 31.38 48.29 48.30
CA ASP A 157 32.37 48.64 49.34
C ASP A 157 33.85 48.66 48.89
N SER A 158 34.18 48.33 47.62
CA SER A 158 35.58 48.06 47.24
C SER A 158 36.09 48.68 45.94
N ILE A 159 35.25 49.41 45.18
CA ILE A 159 35.63 49.85 43.83
C ILE A 159 36.04 51.32 43.81
N SER A 160 37.28 51.57 43.38
CA SER A 160 37.84 52.91 43.17
C SER A 160 37.10 53.69 42.07
N ILE A 161 37.11 55.02 42.16
CA ILE A 161 36.46 55.91 41.18
C ILE A 161 37.02 55.69 39.77
N ASP A 162 38.33 55.50 39.64
CA ASP A 162 39.00 55.24 38.36
C ASP A 162 38.54 53.91 37.74
N ARG A 163 38.35 52.87 38.56
CA ARG A 163 37.82 51.59 38.12
C ARG A 163 36.36 51.72 37.67
N LYS A 164 35.53 52.49 38.38
CA LYS A 164 34.14 52.80 37.95
C LYS A 164 34.12 53.48 36.58
N GLN A 165 34.94 54.51 36.35
CA GLN A 165 35.03 55.19 35.06
C GLN A 165 35.48 54.23 33.93
N THR A 166 36.38 53.31 34.25
CA THR A 166 36.85 52.29 33.30
C THR A 166 35.73 51.32 32.93
N ILE A 167 34.97 50.85 33.92
CA ILE A 167 33.82 49.96 33.70
C ILE A 167 32.72 50.66 32.87
N PHE A 168 32.42 51.94 33.15
CA PHE A 168 31.45 52.69 32.33
C PHE A 168 31.92 52.84 30.87
N LYS A 169 33.22 53.07 30.65
CA LYS A 169 33.79 53.14 29.30
C LYS A 169 33.72 51.78 28.57
N THR A 170 33.93 50.66 29.26
CA THR A 170 33.82 49.33 28.64
C THR A 170 32.37 48.95 28.38
N LEU A 171 31.44 49.21 29.31
CA LEU A 171 30.00 48.99 29.10
C LEU A 171 29.47 49.78 27.90
N ASN A 172 29.86 51.04 27.73
CA ASN A 172 29.48 51.86 26.57
C ASN A 172 30.06 51.36 25.24
N LYS A 173 31.16 50.58 25.26
CA LYS A 173 31.72 49.94 24.06
C LYS A 173 31.07 48.59 23.75
N LEU A 174 30.41 47.98 24.73
CA LEU A 174 29.71 46.70 24.61
C LEU A 174 28.21 46.87 24.31
N ALA A 175 27.69 48.10 24.37
CA ALA A 175 26.37 48.50 23.91
C ALA A 175 26.34 48.61 22.38
#